data_AF-A0A962XL09-F1
#
_entry.id   AF-A0A962XL09-F1
#
_cell.length_a   1.000
_cell.length_b   1.000
_cell.length_c   1.000
_cell.angle_alpha   90.00
_cell.angle_beta   90.00
_cell.angle_gamma   90.00
#
_symmetry.space_group_name_H-M   'P 1'
#
loop_
_entity.id
_entity.type
_entity.pdbx_description
1 polymer ?
#
loop_
_entity_poly.entity_id
_entity_poly.type
_entity_poly.pdbx_seq_one_letter_code
_entity_poly.pdbx_strand_id
1 'polypeptide(L)'
;TLKEIVTAIKKVSDIVAEMATAAREQAGGIEQVNQAILQMDQVTQQNAALVEQTAATSQSMSDQAHELHELMRFFTLDQRTAAGIDFTLAAKKHQAWKTRLRRYLDGKEALTEAQLTSHQDCDLGKWIYSGGMQKYGHFHEMQAMEKEHAQFHTRIKSLVSLKKEGKVNQAETELLQVERMSNHIVALLNQVAPKFSSALG
;
A
#
# COMPACT_ATOMS: atom_id res chain seq x y z
N THR A 1 41.88 13.90 68.31
CA THR A 1 43.03 13.13 68.84
C THR A 1 43.37 11.96 67.92
N LEU A 2 44.55 11.33 68.02
CA LEU A 2 44.94 10.15 67.23
C LEU A 2 43.89 9.01 67.23
N LYS A 3 43.14 8.87 68.33
CA LYS A 3 42.07 7.88 68.50
C LYS A 3 40.89 8.09 67.53
N GLU A 4 40.56 9.34 67.20
CA GLU A 4 39.53 9.69 66.22
C GLU A 4 39.97 9.37 64.79
N ILE A 5 41.26 9.59 64.47
CA ILE A 5 41.84 9.25 63.16
C ILE A 5 41.80 7.74 62.92
N VAL A 6 42.21 6.94 63.92
CA VAL A 6 42.14 5.47 63.84
C VAL A 6 40.69 4.98 63.65
N THR A 7 39.73 5.63 64.31
CA THR A 7 38.30 5.29 64.17
C THR A 7 37.77 5.64 62.77
N ALA A 8 38.19 6.79 62.21
CA ALA A 8 37.82 7.19 60.85
C ALA A 8 38.42 6.26 59.78
N ILE A 9 39.69 5.86 59.94
CA ILE A 9 40.35 4.89 59.04
C ILE A 9 39.62 3.54 59.06
N LYS A 10 39.19 3.08 60.24
CA LYS A 10 38.40 1.85 60.37
C LYS A 10 37.08 1.94 59.60
N LYS A 11 36.35 3.05 59.73
CA LYS A 11 35.12 3.32 58.95
C LYS A 11 35.36 3.30 57.43
N VAL A 12 36.44 3.93 56.96
CA VAL A 12 36.79 3.91 55.54
C VAL A 12 37.11 2.50 55.07
N SER A 13 37.83 1.71 55.88
CA SER A 13 38.12 0.30 55.57
C SER A 13 36.85 -0.55 55.47
N ASP A 14 35.88 -0.32 56.35
CA ASP A 14 34.59 -1.02 56.33
C ASP A 14 33.79 -0.67 55.04
N ILE A 15 33.75 0.62 54.67
CA ILE A 15 33.13 1.06 53.41
C ILE A 15 33.81 0.43 52.19
N VAL A 16 35.14 0.35 52.17
CA VAL A 16 35.87 -0.28 51.06
C VAL A 16 35.56 -1.77 50.96
N ALA A 17 35.38 -2.47 52.09
CA ALA A 17 34.98 -3.87 52.10
C ALA A 17 33.55 -4.09 51.58
N GLU A 18 32.62 -3.20 51.94
CA GLU A 18 31.26 -3.18 51.39
C GLU A 18 31.27 -2.88 49.88
N MET A 19 32.06 -1.89 49.45
CA MET A 19 32.24 -1.55 48.02
C MET A 19 32.79 -2.75 47.23
N ALA A 20 33.78 -3.46 47.76
CA ALA A 20 34.33 -4.65 47.10
C ALA A 20 33.32 -5.81 47.01
N THR A 21 32.36 -5.87 47.92
CA THR A 21 31.28 -6.85 47.89
C THR A 21 30.21 -6.44 46.87
N ALA A 22 29.76 -5.19 46.90
CA ALA A 22 28.82 -4.64 45.92
C ALA A 22 29.38 -4.71 44.49
N ALA A 23 30.69 -4.45 44.29
CA ALA A 23 31.33 -4.56 42.99
C ALA A 23 31.32 -5.99 42.44
N ARG A 24 31.46 -7.01 43.31
CA ARG A 24 31.35 -8.42 42.90
C ARG A 24 29.92 -8.80 42.50
N GLU A 25 28.92 -8.29 43.24
CA GLU A 25 27.51 -8.49 42.88
C GLU A 25 27.16 -7.80 41.56
N GLN A 26 27.64 -6.58 41.34
CA GLN A 26 27.46 -5.87 40.06
C GLN A 26 28.14 -6.61 38.91
N ALA A 27 29.34 -7.14 39.11
CA ALA A 27 30.01 -7.96 38.08
C ALA A 27 29.15 -9.18 37.70
N GLY A 28 28.59 -9.89 38.69
CA GLY A 28 27.65 -10.99 38.44
C GLY A 28 26.37 -10.52 37.73
N GLY A 29 25.83 -9.36 38.09
CA GLY A 29 24.70 -8.75 37.39
C GLY A 29 25.00 -8.41 35.93
N ILE A 30 26.19 -7.89 35.65
CA ILE A 30 26.65 -7.59 34.27
C ILE A 30 26.77 -8.86 33.45
N GLU A 31 27.26 -9.96 34.02
CA GLU A 31 27.31 -11.26 33.31
C GLU A 31 25.91 -11.75 32.93
N GLN A 32 24.93 -11.63 33.83
CA GLN A 32 23.53 -11.99 33.53
C GLN A 32 22.93 -11.08 32.45
N VAL A 33 23.19 -9.78 32.50
CA VAL A 33 22.76 -8.84 31.45
C VAL A 33 23.39 -9.21 30.11
N ASN A 34 24.67 -9.55 30.07
CA ASN A 34 25.34 -9.96 28.85
C ASN A 34 24.74 -11.23 28.25
N GLN A 35 24.42 -12.24 29.08
CA GLN A 35 23.72 -13.44 28.62
C GLN A 35 22.33 -13.12 28.04
N ALA A 36 21.57 -12.24 28.69
CA ALA A 36 20.27 -11.81 28.19
C ALA A 36 20.38 -11.08 26.85
N ILE A 37 21.39 -10.23 26.67
CA ILE A 37 21.66 -9.52 25.41
C ILE A 37 21.98 -10.52 24.29
N LEU A 38 22.80 -11.53 24.55
CA LEU A 38 23.12 -12.57 23.57
C LEU A 38 21.88 -13.37 23.14
N GLN A 39 20.98 -13.67 24.09
CA GLN A 39 19.70 -14.32 23.76
C GLN A 39 18.77 -13.42 22.95
N MET A 40 18.69 -12.13 23.32
CA MET A 40 17.90 -11.15 22.56
C MET A 40 18.43 -10.96 21.14
N ASP A 41 19.75 -10.95 20.95
CA ASP A 41 20.37 -10.89 19.61
C ASP A 41 19.99 -12.13 18.78
N GLN A 42 20.10 -13.33 19.35
CA GLN A 42 19.68 -14.55 18.67
C GLN A 42 18.20 -14.51 18.23
N VAL A 43 17.29 -14.08 19.11
CA VAL A 43 15.86 -13.94 18.76
C VAL A 43 15.65 -12.84 17.72
N THR A 44 16.40 -11.74 17.78
CA THR A 44 16.33 -10.65 16.80
C THR A 44 16.75 -11.13 15.40
N GLN A 45 17.84 -11.90 15.31
CA GLN A 45 18.29 -12.52 14.06
C GLN A 45 17.27 -13.53 13.54
N GLN A 46 16.69 -14.36 14.41
CA GLN A 46 15.63 -15.29 14.03
C GLN A 46 14.39 -14.57 13.50
N ASN A 47 13.99 -13.47 14.14
CA ASN A 47 12.87 -12.65 13.68
C ASN A 47 13.16 -12.03 12.31
N ALA A 48 14.38 -11.56 12.06
CA ALA A 48 14.78 -11.06 10.74
C ALA A 48 14.67 -12.15 9.67
N ALA A 49 15.20 -13.36 9.94
CA ALA A 49 15.10 -14.50 9.02
C ALA A 49 13.64 -14.92 8.76
N LEU A 50 12.79 -14.91 9.79
CA LEU A 50 11.37 -15.21 9.66
C LEU A 50 10.63 -14.17 8.81
N VAL A 51 10.97 -12.89 8.95
CA VAL A 51 10.43 -11.81 8.12
C VAL A 51 10.82 -12.01 6.67
N GLU A 52 12.08 -12.33 6.38
CA GLU A 52 12.54 -12.63 5.01
C GLU A 52 11.81 -13.84 4.41
N GLN A 53 11.66 -14.92 5.17
CA GLN A 53 10.93 -16.11 4.73
C GLN A 53 9.44 -15.78 4.47
N THR A 54 8.83 -14.97 5.33
CA THR A 54 7.43 -14.54 5.17
C THR A 54 7.25 -13.67 3.93
N ALA A 55 8.20 -12.77 3.65
CA ALA A 55 8.19 -11.96 2.44
C ALA A 55 8.31 -12.83 1.18
N ALA A 56 9.23 -13.81 1.18
CA ALA A 56 9.39 -14.77 0.08
C ALA A 56 8.13 -15.63 -0.14
N THR A 57 7.52 -16.12 0.94
CA THR A 57 6.25 -16.88 0.88
C THR A 57 5.12 -16.01 0.32
N SER A 58 5.02 -14.76 0.76
CA SER A 58 4.01 -13.80 0.29
C SER A 58 4.18 -13.50 -1.21
N GLN A 59 5.42 -13.38 -1.68
CA GLN A 59 5.71 -13.22 -3.10
C GLN A 59 5.27 -14.45 -3.90
N SER A 60 5.62 -15.66 -3.44
CA SER A 60 5.19 -16.91 -4.10
C SER A 60 3.66 -17.05 -4.15
N MET A 61 2.95 -16.64 -3.10
CA MET A 61 1.49 -16.65 -3.08
C MET A 61 0.89 -15.64 -4.08
N SER A 62 1.51 -14.45 -4.21
CA SER A 62 1.13 -13.48 -5.24
C SER A 62 1.35 -14.04 -6.66
N ASP A 63 2.45 -14.73 -6.89
CA ASP A 63 2.77 -15.34 -8.19
C ASP A 63 1.77 -16.45 -8.54
N GLN A 64 1.42 -17.31 -7.58
CA GLN A 64 0.37 -18.33 -7.75
C GLN A 64 -1.00 -17.72 -8.03
N ALA A 65 -1.37 -16.64 -7.33
CA ALA A 65 -2.62 -15.92 -7.60
C ALA A 65 -2.65 -15.31 -9.00
N HIS A 66 -1.50 -14.85 -9.51
CA HIS A 66 -1.36 -14.36 -10.87
C HIS A 66 -1.53 -15.49 -11.89
N GLU A 67 -0.90 -16.65 -11.68
CA GLU A 67 -1.10 -17.84 -12.52
C GLU A 67 -2.57 -18.28 -12.55
N LEU A 68 -3.23 -18.34 -11.39
CA LEU A 68 -4.66 -18.66 -11.32
C LEU A 68 -5.50 -17.64 -12.10
N HIS A 69 -5.18 -16.35 -12.02
CA HIS A 69 -5.85 -15.32 -12.81
C HIS A 69 -5.65 -15.54 -14.31
N GLU A 70 -4.44 -15.86 -14.76
CA GLU A 70 -4.16 -16.14 -16.16
C GLU A 70 -4.87 -17.42 -16.65
N LEU A 71 -4.94 -18.47 -15.84
CA LEU A 71 -5.73 -19.68 -16.14
C LEU A 71 -7.22 -19.36 -16.28
N MET A 72 -7.76 -18.47 -15.44
CA MET A 72 -9.14 -18.00 -15.54
C MET A 72 -9.40 -17.14 -16.78
N ARG A 73 -8.38 -16.54 -17.42
CA ARG A 73 -8.57 -15.76 -18.66
C ARG A 73 -9.06 -16.61 -19.81
N PHE A 74 -8.77 -17.92 -19.83
CA PHE A 74 -9.37 -18.83 -20.82
C PHE A 74 -10.88 -18.92 -20.68
N PHE A 75 -11.38 -18.84 -19.44
CA PHE A 75 -12.81 -18.71 -19.14
C PHE A 75 -13.27 -17.26 -19.24
N THR A 76 -12.89 -16.55 -20.31
CA THR A 76 -13.54 -15.28 -20.61
C THR A 76 -14.99 -15.56 -20.97
N LEU A 77 -15.88 -15.36 -20.00
CA LEU A 77 -17.27 -15.05 -20.31
C LEU A 77 -17.20 -13.84 -21.24
N ASP A 78 -17.61 -14.01 -22.48
CA ASP A 78 -17.77 -12.92 -23.45
C ASP A 78 -18.89 -12.00 -22.93
N GLN A 79 -18.59 -11.22 -21.89
CA GLN A 79 -19.40 -10.12 -21.40
C GLN A 79 -19.13 -8.88 -22.25
N ARG A 80 -19.07 -9.04 -23.58
CA ARG A 80 -19.64 -8.02 -24.44
C ARG A 80 -21.13 -7.99 -24.15
N THR A 81 -21.48 -7.28 -23.08
CA THR A 81 -22.86 -6.95 -22.75
C THR A 81 -23.49 -6.31 -23.98
N ALA A 82 -24.80 -6.38 -24.10
CA ALA A 82 -25.51 -5.80 -25.24
C ALA A 82 -25.30 -4.25 -25.38
N ALA A 83 -24.61 -3.63 -24.41
CA ALA A 83 -24.10 -2.27 -24.46
C ALA A 83 -22.78 -2.08 -25.24
N GLY A 84 -22.09 -3.15 -25.67
CA GLY A 84 -20.86 -3.07 -26.48
C GLY A 84 -19.57 -2.79 -25.70
N ILE A 85 -19.59 -2.90 -24.37
CA ILE A 85 -18.42 -2.77 -23.49
C ILE A 85 -18.44 -3.86 -22.40
N ASP A 86 -17.25 -4.28 -21.97
CA ASP A 86 -17.04 -5.11 -20.79
C ASP A 86 -16.75 -4.20 -19.57
N PHE A 87 -17.78 -3.98 -18.75
CA PHE A 87 -17.69 -3.17 -17.53
C PHE A 87 -16.77 -3.81 -16.48
N THR A 88 -16.70 -5.15 -16.44
CA THR A 88 -15.82 -5.89 -15.55
C THR A 88 -14.36 -5.63 -15.91
N LEU A 89 -14.02 -5.65 -17.19
CA LEU A 89 -12.69 -5.30 -17.69
C LEU A 89 -12.35 -3.84 -17.43
N ALA A 90 -13.30 -2.91 -17.65
CA ALA A 90 -13.11 -1.49 -17.35
C ALA A 90 -12.79 -1.28 -15.85
N ALA A 91 -13.52 -1.94 -14.96
CA ALA A 91 -13.28 -1.89 -13.52
C ALA A 91 -11.88 -2.42 -13.15
N LYS A 92 -11.50 -3.59 -13.69
CA LYS A 92 -10.16 -4.18 -13.49
C LYS A 92 -9.04 -3.24 -13.95
N LYS A 93 -9.18 -2.60 -15.11
CA LYS A 93 -8.19 -1.63 -15.63
C LYS A 93 -8.01 -0.44 -14.67
N HIS A 94 -9.10 0.09 -14.11
CA HIS A 94 -9.02 1.17 -13.14
C HIS A 94 -8.35 0.74 -11.82
N GLN A 95 -8.61 -0.49 -11.36
CA GLN A 95 -7.92 -1.05 -10.18
C GLN A 95 -6.41 -1.23 -10.43
N ALA A 96 -6.03 -1.76 -11.60
CA ALA A 96 -4.62 -1.91 -11.98
C ALA A 96 -3.89 -0.55 -12.04
N TRP A 97 -4.57 0.49 -12.53
CA TRP A 97 -4.03 1.85 -12.55
C TRP A 97 -3.72 2.40 -11.15
N LYS A 98 -4.51 2.09 -10.11
CA LYS A 98 -4.18 2.48 -8.72
C LYS A 98 -2.86 1.88 -8.27
N THR A 99 -2.69 0.57 -8.47
CA THR A 99 -1.46 -0.14 -8.09
C THR A 99 -0.24 0.46 -8.80
N ARG A 100 -0.41 0.78 -10.08
CA ARG A 100 0.62 1.42 -10.90
C ARG A 100 1.03 2.81 -10.39
N LEU A 101 0.05 3.64 -10.00
CA LEU A 101 0.32 4.97 -9.44
C LEU A 101 1.06 4.90 -8.12
N ARG A 102 0.72 3.95 -7.24
CA ARG A 102 1.47 3.71 -6.00
C ARG A 102 2.91 3.30 -6.29
N ARG A 103 3.13 2.34 -7.20
CA ARG A 103 4.49 1.94 -7.62
C ARG A 103 5.29 3.10 -8.21
N TYR A 104 4.65 3.98 -8.97
CA TYR A 104 5.27 5.18 -9.50
C TYR A 104 5.70 6.16 -8.39
N LEU A 105 4.84 6.39 -7.39
CA LEU A 105 5.17 7.25 -6.25
C LEU A 105 6.30 6.66 -5.39
N ASP A 106 6.34 5.33 -5.23
CA ASP A 106 7.44 4.60 -4.58
C ASP A 106 8.76 4.60 -5.39
N GLY A 107 8.76 5.08 -6.63
CA GLY A 107 9.92 5.02 -7.52
C GLY A 107 10.23 3.62 -8.08
N LYS A 108 9.29 2.67 -7.93
CA LYS A 108 9.41 1.27 -8.42
C LYS A 108 8.95 1.09 -9.86
N GLU A 109 8.43 2.14 -10.48
CA GLU A 109 7.96 2.14 -11.87
C GLU A 109 8.00 3.54 -12.47
N ALA A 110 8.34 3.67 -13.75
CA ALA A 110 8.28 4.94 -14.48
C ALA A 110 6.95 5.06 -15.23
N LEU A 111 6.30 6.23 -15.15
CA LEU A 111 5.14 6.59 -15.96
C LEU A 111 5.53 7.66 -16.99
N THR A 112 5.22 7.37 -18.26
CA THR A 112 5.41 8.31 -19.37
C THR A 112 4.13 9.11 -19.64
N GLU A 113 4.27 10.27 -20.26
CA GLU A 113 3.12 11.12 -20.59
C GLU A 113 2.17 10.47 -21.60
N ALA A 114 2.70 9.68 -22.54
CA ALA A 114 1.90 8.89 -23.48
C ALA A 114 0.99 7.86 -22.78
N GLN A 115 1.36 7.41 -21.57
CA GLN A 115 0.54 6.49 -20.77
C GLN A 115 -0.56 7.23 -19.99
N LEU A 116 -0.49 8.56 -19.84
CA LEU A 116 -1.51 9.40 -19.18
C LEU A 116 -2.65 9.74 -20.12
N THR A 117 -3.29 8.69 -20.63
CA THR A 117 -4.43 8.75 -21.55
C THR A 117 -5.53 9.67 -21.02
N SER A 118 -6.15 10.43 -21.92
CA SER A 118 -7.32 11.25 -21.59
C SER A 118 -8.49 10.37 -21.13
N HIS A 119 -9.39 10.93 -20.33
CA HIS A 119 -10.66 10.30 -19.98
C HIS A 119 -11.52 9.97 -21.20
N GLN A 120 -11.25 10.55 -22.38
CA GLN A 120 -11.96 10.25 -23.63
C GLN A 120 -11.28 9.14 -24.45
N ASP A 121 -9.99 8.91 -24.21
CA ASP A 121 -9.16 8.01 -25.02
C ASP A 121 -9.00 6.61 -24.39
N CYS A 122 -9.39 6.45 -23.11
CA CYS A 122 -9.44 5.14 -22.46
C CYS A 122 -10.66 4.34 -22.96
N ASP A 123 -10.66 3.01 -22.78
CA ASP A 123 -11.73 2.16 -23.35
C ASP A 123 -13.13 2.52 -22.83
N LEU A 124 -13.24 2.84 -21.54
CA LEU A 124 -14.49 3.30 -20.93
C LEU A 124 -14.90 4.66 -21.50
N GLY A 125 -13.95 5.59 -21.62
CA GLY A 125 -14.13 6.91 -22.20
C GLY A 125 -14.66 6.86 -23.63
N LYS A 126 -13.96 6.11 -24.48
CA LYS A 126 -14.35 5.90 -25.88
C LYS A 126 -15.80 5.45 -25.98
N TRP A 127 -16.21 4.49 -25.15
CA TRP A 127 -17.59 4.02 -25.11
C TRP A 127 -18.59 5.07 -24.59
N ILE A 128 -18.27 5.75 -23.47
CA ILE A 128 -19.10 6.82 -22.89
C ILE A 128 -19.43 7.86 -23.96
N TYR A 129 -18.40 8.33 -24.69
CA TYR A 129 -18.53 9.43 -25.64
C TYR A 129 -18.91 9.00 -27.06
N SER A 130 -18.73 7.73 -27.46
CA SER A 130 -19.15 7.24 -28.78
C SER A 130 -20.65 6.94 -28.90
N GLY A 131 -21.38 6.91 -27.78
CA GLY A 131 -22.82 6.62 -27.78
C GLY A 131 -23.38 6.14 -26.44
N GLY A 132 -22.53 5.78 -25.48
CA GLY A 132 -22.95 5.35 -24.14
C GLY A 132 -23.80 6.39 -23.43
N MET A 133 -23.38 7.66 -23.44
CA MET A 133 -24.17 8.76 -22.84
C MET A 133 -25.42 9.11 -23.63
N GLN A 134 -25.39 8.99 -24.96
CA GLN A 134 -26.59 9.23 -25.77
C GLN A 134 -27.69 8.21 -25.45
N LYS A 135 -27.32 6.94 -25.25
CA LYS A 135 -28.27 5.85 -25.00
C LYS A 135 -28.67 5.72 -23.53
N TYR A 136 -27.72 5.92 -22.61
CA TYR A 136 -27.88 5.62 -21.18
C TYR A 136 -27.73 6.82 -20.26
N GLY A 137 -27.49 8.03 -20.79
CA GLY A 137 -27.27 9.24 -20.00
C GLY A 137 -28.48 9.72 -19.17
N HIS A 138 -29.64 9.09 -19.34
CA HIS A 138 -30.82 9.32 -18.49
C HIS A 138 -30.70 8.65 -17.12
N PHE A 139 -29.82 7.66 -16.96
CA PHE A 139 -29.54 7.07 -15.64
C PHE A 139 -28.64 8.01 -14.83
N HIS A 140 -29.04 8.28 -13.59
CA HIS A 140 -28.26 9.11 -12.68
C HIS A 140 -26.84 8.55 -12.46
N GLU A 141 -26.70 7.22 -12.39
CA GLU A 141 -25.40 6.56 -12.24
C GLU A 141 -24.47 6.79 -13.45
N MET A 142 -25.03 6.90 -14.66
CA MET A 142 -24.24 7.22 -15.87
C MET A 142 -23.70 8.64 -15.84
N GLN A 143 -24.52 9.60 -15.42
CA GLN A 143 -24.11 11.00 -15.27
C GLN A 143 -23.04 11.15 -14.18
N ALA A 144 -23.21 10.46 -13.05
CA ALA A 144 -22.22 10.43 -11.97
C ALA A 144 -20.90 9.81 -12.45
N MET A 145 -20.97 8.67 -13.14
CA MET A 145 -19.80 7.97 -13.65
C MET A 145 -19.00 8.82 -14.65
N GLU A 146 -19.66 9.48 -15.62
CA GLU A 146 -18.98 10.34 -16.60
C GLU A 146 -18.21 11.47 -15.91
N LYS A 147 -18.88 12.16 -14.98
CA LYS A 147 -18.29 13.28 -14.23
C LYS A 147 -17.11 12.82 -13.37
N GLU A 148 -17.28 11.74 -12.61
CA GLU A 148 -16.22 11.24 -11.74
C GLU A 148 -15.03 10.69 -12.51
N HIS A 149 -15.28 10.02 -13.63
CA HIS A 149 -14.25 9.51 -14.52
C HIS A 149 -13.38 10.64 -15.11
N ALA A 150 -14.00 11.73 -15.58
CA ALA A 150 -13.27 12.90 -16.06
C ALA A 150 -12.39 13.54 -14.97
N GLN A 151 -12.95 13.68 -13.76
CA GLN A 151 -12.20 14.21 -12.61
C GLN A 151 -11.05 13.28 -12.18
N PHE A 152 -11.27 11.96 -12.22
CA PHE A 152 -10.26 10.95 -11.88
C PHE A 152 -9.02 11.08 -12.76
N HIS A 153 -9.19 11.14 -14.09
CA HIS A 153 -8.07 11.33 -15.03
C HIS A 153 -7.36 12.68 -14.82
N THR A 154 -8.11 13.75 -14.52
CA THR A 154 -7.54 15.06 -14.23
C THR A 154 -6.63 15.01 -13.00
N ARG A 155 -7.07 14.34 -11.94
CA ARG A 155 -6.27 14.17 -10.71
C ARG A 155 -5.06 13.29 -10.91
N ILE A 156 -5.14 12.23 -11.73
CA ILE A 156 -3.98 11.42 -12.09
C ILE A 156 -2.89 12.29 -12.74
N LYS A 157 -3.26 13.17 -13.68
CA LYS A 157 -2.32 14.10 -14.31
C LYS A 157 -1.70 15.05 -13.27
N SER A 158 -2.51 15.58 -12.36
CA SER A 158 -2.05 16.42 -11.24
C SER A 158 -1.05 15.68 -10.35
N LEU A 159 -1.37 14.46 -9.92
CA LEU A 159 -0.50 13.61 -9.10
C LEU A 159 0.87 13.40 -9.75
N VAL A 160 0.89 13.07 -11.05
CA VAL A 160 2.15 12.87 -11.77
C VAL A 160 2.95 14.18 -11.89
N SER A 161 2.29 15.32 -12.13
CA SER A 161 2.96 16.63 -12.10
C SER A 161 3.58 16.93 -10.73
N LEU A 162 2.82 16.73 -9.65
CA LEU A 162 3.29 16.94 -8.28
C LEU A 162 4.51 16.08 -7.96
N LYS A 163 4.53 14.82 -8.38
CA LYS A 163 5.70 13.94 -8.21
C LYS A 163 6.91 14.44 -9.00
N LYS A 164 6.71 14.87 -10.26
CA LYS A 164 7.79 15.44 -11.10
C LYS A 164 8.36 16.74 -10.52
N GLU A 165 7.52 17.55 -9.88
CA GLU A 165 7.91 18.79 -9.18
C GLU A 165 8.55 18.53 -7.79
N GLY A 166 8.70 17.26 -7.37
CA GLY A 166 9.25 16.90 -6.06
C GLY A 166 8.29 17.09 -4.88
N LYS A 167 7.02 17.45 -5.12
CA LYS A 167 5.98 17.66 -4.10
C LYS A 167 5.34 16.34 -3.66
N VAL A 168 6.15 15.42 -3.14
CA VAL A 168 5.74 14.03 -2.84
C VAL A 168 4.54 13.96 -1.87
N ASN A 169 4.53 14.75 -0.80
CA ASN A 169 3.42 14.75 0.18
C ASN A 169 2.06 15.17 -0.43
N GLN A 170 2.09 16.11 -1.39
CA GLN A 170 0.88 16.52 -2.10
C GLN A 170 0.44 15.44 -3.09
N ALA A 171 1.40 14.78 -3.75
CA ALA A 171 1.12 13.66 -4.64
C ALA A 171 0.50 12.45 -3.91
N GLU A 172 0.96 12.16 -2.69
CA GLU A 172 0.37 11.13 -1.80
C GLU A 172 -1.06 11.50 -1.38
N THR A 173 -1.30 12.77 -1.05
CA THR A 173 -2.65 13.25 -0.72
C THR A 173 -3.59 13.12 -1.92
N GLU A 174 -3.10 13.44 -3.13
CA GLU A 174 -3.85 13.22 -4.37
C GLU A 174 -4.07 11.73 -4.65
N LEU A 175 -3.10 10.86 -4.36
CA LEU A 175 -3.26 9.40 -4.50
C LEU A 175 -4.47 8.91 -3.71
N LEU A 176 -4.61 9.30 -2.43
CA LEU A 176 -5.75 8.91 -1.61
C LEU A 176 -7.10 9.36 -2.20
N GLN A 177 -7.14 10.52 -2.87
CA GLN A 177 -8.34 10.99 -3.55
C GLN A 177 -8.64 10.16 -4.80
N VAL A 178 -7.62 9.91 -5.62
CA VAL A 178 -7.69 9.04 -6.80
C VAL A 178 -8.17 7.63 -6.43
N GLU A 179 -7.69 7.07 -5.31
CA GLU A 179 -8.10 5.75 -4.85
C GLU A 179 -9.58 5.71 -4.43
N ARG A 180 -10.06 6.71 -3.69
CA ARG A 180 -11.48 6.81 -3.33
C ARG A 180 -12.36 6.92 -4.56
N MET A 181 -11.98 7.77 -5.52
CA MET A 181 -12.73 7.94 -6.76
C MET A 181 -12.75 6.69 -7.62
N SER A 182 -11.61 6.00 -7.77
CA SER A 182 -11.54 4.73 -8.50
C SER A 182 -12.46 3.68 -7.89
N ASN A 183 -12.52 3.57 -6.56
CA ASN A 183 -13.43 2.65 -5.90
C ASN A 183 -14.90 2.98 -6.17
N HIS A 184 -15.26 4.27 -6.21
CA HIS A 184 -16.62 4.68 -6.51
C HIS A 184 -16.98 4.48 -8.00
N ILE A 185 -16.07 4.76 -8.93
CA ILE A 185 -16.23 4.43 -10.36
C ILE A 185 -16.47 2.93 -10.52
N VAL A 186 -15.71 2.06 -9.84
CA VAL A 186 -15.93 0.61 -9.88
C VAL A 186 -17.29 0.21 -9.31
N ALA A 187 -17.74 0.85 -8.22
CA ALA A 187 -19.07 0.61 -7.69
C ALA A 187 -20.18 1.02 -8.68
N LEU A 188 -20.04 2.17 -9.34
CA LEU A 188 -20.97 2.64 -10.38
C LEU A 188 -21.00 1.68 -11.57
N LEU A 189 -19.84 1.22 -12.06
CA LEU A 189 -19.73 0.24 -13.15
C LEU A 189 -20.51 -1.05 -12.83
N ASN A 190 -20.41 -1.53 -11.58
CA ASN A 190 -21.13 -2.73 -11.13
C ASN A 190 -22.64 -2.49 -10.97
N GLN A 191 -23.08 -1.26 -10.66
CA GLN A 191 -24.50 -0.92 -10.54
C GLN A 191 -25.17 -0.73 -11.90
N VAL A 192 -24.45 -0.19 -12.90
CA VAL A 192 -25.03 0.10 -14.21
C VAL A 192 -25.08 -1.13 -15.13
N ALA A 193 -24.12 -2.04 -15.01
CA ALA A 193 -24.05 -3.26 -15.82
C ALA A 193 -25.37 -4.08 -15.87
N PRO A 194 -26.06 -4.38 -14.74
CA PRO A 194 -27.32 -5.11 -14.78
C PRO A 194 -28.47 -4.30 -15.40
N LYS A 195 -28.51 -2.97 -15.20
CA LYS A 195 -29.56 -2.09 -15.74
C LYS A 195 -29.55 -2.03 -17.27
N PHE A 196 -28.38 -2.17 -17.89
CA PHE A 196 -28.26 -2.16 -19.34
C PHE A 196 -28.66 -3.48 -19.99
N SER A 197 -28.56 -4.58 -19.26
CA SER A 197 -29.02 -5.89 -19.71
C SER A 197 -30.56 -5.97 -19.73
N SER A 198 -31.24 -5.27 -18.81
CA SER A 198 -32.71 -5.21 -18.76
C SER A 198 -33.34 -4.18 -19.71
N ALA A 199 -32.60 -3.14 -20.12
CA ALA A 199 -33.12 -2.09 -21.01
C ALA A 199 -33.10 -2.46 -22.52
N LEU A 200 -32.65 -3.67 -22.85
CA LEU A 200 -32.53 -4.19 -24.22
C LEU A 200 -33.48 -5.37 -24.52
N GLY A 201 -34.29 -5.78 -23.54
CA GLY A 201 -35.44 -6.67 -23.71
C GLY A 201 -36.74 -5.87 -23.65
#